data_AF-A0A948KQ80-F1
#
_entry.id   AF-A0A948KQ80-F1
#
_cell.length_a   1.000
_cell.length_b   1.000
_cell.length_c   1.000
_cell.angle_alpha   90.00
_cell.angle_beta   90.00
_cell.angle_gamma   90.00
#
_symmetry.space_group_name_H-M   'P 1'
#
loop_
_entity.id
_entity.type
_entity.pdbx_description
1 polymer ?
#
loop_
_entity_poly.entity_id
_entity_poly.type
_entity_poly.pdbx_seq_one_letter_code
_entity_poly.pdbx_strand_id
1 'polypeptide(L)' 'MDQQEIQKKIEGFLKDLGVPSFIVFGWQKEKGADPKHAQFGVVSSYHKVPTNVAIKGMSWALNDFISKSLK' A
#
# COMPACT_ATOMS: atom_id res chain seq x y z
N MET A 1 -8.57 0.77 -12.35
CA MET A 1 -7.39 1.67 -12.43
C MET A 1 -6.17 0.82 -12.66
N ASP A 2 -5.29 1.25 -13.55
CA ASP A 2 -4.04 0.54 -13.82
C ASP A 2 -3.04 0.72 -12.66
N GLN A 3 -2.32 -0.33 -12.33
CA GLN A 3 -1.44 -0.38 -11.16
C GLN A 3 -0.25 0.59 -11.30
N GLN A 4 0.26 0.79 -12.52
CA GLN A 4 1.36 1.71 -12.77
C GLN A 4 0.98 3.17 -12.55
N GLU A 5 -0.25 3.57 -12.90
CA GLU A 5 -0.72 4.93 -12.67
C GLU A 5 -0.84 5.26 -11.19
N ILE A 6 -1.34 4.30 -10.39
CA ILE A 6 -1.47 4.45 -8.94
C ILE A 6 -0.09 4.59 -8.31
N GLN A 7 0.87 3.77 -8.74
CA GLN A 7 2.24 3.86 -8.24
C GLN A 7 2.87 5.22 -8.51
N LYS A 8 2.75 5.75 -9.73
CA LYS A 8 3.28 7.08 -10.06
C LYS A 8 2.66 8.19 -9.21
N LYS A 9 1.35 8.12 -8.95
CA LYS A 9 0.66 9.10 -8.08
C LYS A 9 1.16 9.03 -6.64
N ILE A 10 1.33 7.82 -6.08
CA ILE A 10 1.84 7.63 -4.72
C ILE A 10 3.29 8.11 -4.61
N GLU A 11 4.14 7.80 -5.59
CA GLU A 11 5.52 8.27 -5.63
C GLU A 11 5.62 9.79 -5.76
N GLY A 12 4.76 10.41 -6.57
CA GLY A 12 4.66 11.87 -6.65
C GLY A 12 4.27 12.48 -5.32
N PHE A 13 3.20 11.98 -4.71
CA PHE A 13 2.74 12.42 -3.39
C PHE A 13 3.84 12.31 -2.32
N LEU A 14 4.55 11.18 -2.26
CA LEU A 14 5.65 10.98 -1.31
C LEU A 14 6.82 11.95 -1.54
N LYS A 15 7.11 12.30 -2.78
CA LYS A 15 8.12 13.31 -3.11
C LYS A 15 7.68 14.71 -2.69
N ASP A 16 6.42 15.07 -2.96
CA ASP A 16 5.84 16.37 -2.59
C ASP A 16 5.75 16.55 -1.07
N LEU A 17 5.53 15.46 -0.33
CA LEU A 17 5.50 15.47 1.13
C LEU A 17 6.83 15.92 1.76
N GLY A 18 7.95 15.75 1.05
CA GLY A 18 9.27 16.22 1.47
C GLY A 18 9.86 15.55 2.73
N VAL A 19 9.15 14.58 3.33
CA VAL A 19 9.54 13.92 4.57
C VAL A 19 9.79 12.42 4.36
N PRO A 20 10.72 11.80 5.12
CA PRO A 20 10.96 10.36 5.05
C PRO A 20 9.69 9.59 5.40
N SER A 21 9.12 8.87 4.43
CA SER A 21 7.83 8.22 4.61
C SER A 21 7.66 7.03 3.66
N PHE A 22 6.80 6.10 4.06
CA PHE A 22 6.42 4.93 3.27
C PHE A 22 4.90 4.82 3.24
N ILE A 23 4.36 4.36 2.12
CA ILE A 23 2.92 4.14 1.96
C ILE A 23 2.70 2.73 1.43
N VAL A 24 1.77 2.02 2.07
CA VAL A 24 1.19 0.79 1.56
C VAL A 24 -0.26 1.12 1.25
N PHE A 25 -0.62 1.08 -0.02
CA PHE A 25 -1.99 1.36 -0.47
C PHE A 25 -2.58 0.11 -1.10
N GLY A 26 -3.63 -0.40 -0.47
CA GLY A 26 -4.42 -1.53 -0.97
C GLY A 26 -5.78 -1.04 -1.47
N TRP A 27 -6.24 -1.56 -2.60
CA TRP A 27 -7.60 -1.29 -3.10
C TRP A 27 -8.19 -2.54 -3.76
N GLN A 28 -9.52 -2.60 -3.83
CA GLN A 28 -10.22 -3.62 -4.58
C GLN A 28 -10.32 -3.18 -6.05
N LYS A 29 -9.83 -4.00 -6.98
CA LYS A 29 -9.77 -3.68 -8.41
C LYS A 29 -11.17 -3.56 -9.03
N GLU A 30 -12.13 -4.33 -8.53
CA GLU A 30 -13.53 -4.32 -9.00
C GLU A 30 -14.47 -3.87 -7.87
N LYS A 31 -15.20 -2.78 -8.11
CA LYS A 31 -16.26 -2.32 -7.19
C LYS A 31 -17.45 -3.29 -7.27
N GLY A 32 -17.79 -3.94 -6.15
CA GLY A 32 -18.94 -4.84 -6.06
C GLY A 32 -18.66 -6.31 -6.40
N ALA A 33 -17.39 -6.69 -6.58
CA ALA A 33 -17.04 -8.10 -6.70
C ALA A 33 -17.32 -8.84 -5.38
N ASP A 34 -17.92 -10.02 -5.50
CA ASP A 34 -18.15 -10.96 -4.39
C ASP A 34 -16.86 -11.05 -3.54
N PRO A 35 -16.92 -10.90 -2.20
CA PRO A 35 -15.75 -10.99 -1.33
C PRO A 35 -14.93 -12.27 -1.53
N LYS A 36 -15.50 -13.34 -2.10
CA LYS A 36 -14.79 -14.57 -2.46
C LYS A 36 -13.95 -14.50 -3.74
N HIS A 37 -14.22 -13.54 -4.63
CA HIS A 37 -13.52 -13.36 -5.91
C HIS A 37 -12.93 -11.95 -6.08
N ALA A 38 -12.92 -11.16 -4.99
CA ALA A 38 -12.38 -9.82 -4.99
C ALA A 38 -10.89 -9.84 -5.36
N GLN A 39 -10.55 -9.21 -6.48
CA GLN A 39 -9.15 -8.99 -6.85
C GLN A 39 -8.63 -7.73 -6.16
N PHE A 40 -7.55 -7.88 -5.40
CA PHE A 40 -6.91 -6.77 -4.71
C PHE A 40 -5.68 -6.29 -5.48
N GLY A 41 -5.52 -4.97 -5.54
CA GLY A 41 -4.28 -4.32 -5.93
C GLY A 41 -3.57 -3.80 -4.70
N VAL A 42 -2.25 -3.97 -4.66
CA VAL A 42 -1.40 -3.40 -3.60
C VAL A 42 -0.23 -2.69 -4.27
N VAL A 43 0.06 -1.48 -3.81
CA VAL A 43 1.28 -0.75 -4.16
C VAL A 43 1.96 -0.32 -2.88
N SER A 44 3.27 -0.56 -2.83
CA SER A 44 4.16 -0.08 -1.77
C SER A 44 5.20 0.85 -2.37
N SER A 45 5.39 2.02 -1.78
CA SER A 45 6.47 2.94 -2.14
C SER A 45 7.11 3.55 -0.90
N TYR A 46 8.40 3.86 -0.99
CA TYR A 46 9.20 4.40 0.10
C TYR A 46 10.04 5.57 -0.40
N HIS A 47 10.07 6.66 0.36
CA HIS A 47 10.85 7.84 0.06
C HIS A 47 11.86 8.12 1.18
N LYS A 48 13.15 7.94 0.88
CA LYS A 48 14.29 8.22 1.79
C LYS A 48 14.21 7.52 3.16
N VAL A 49 13.42 6.46 3.29
CA VAL A 49 13.35 5.66 4.51
C VAL A 49 14.47 4.62 4.50
N PRO A 50 15.24 4.47 5.59
CA PRO A 50 16.18 3.37 5.74
C PRO A 50 15.48 2.02 5.55
N THR A 51 16.08 1.13 4.77
CA THR A 51 15.46 -0.16 4.36
C THR A 51 14.94 -0.98 5.55
N ASN A 52 15.67 -0.99 6.67
CA ASN A 52 15.27 -1.68 7.89
C ASN A 52 13.99 -1.12 8.54
N VAL A 53 13.79 0.20 8.50
CA VAL A 53 12.58 0.87 9.01
C VAL A 53 11.41 0.61 8.07
N ALA A 54 11.64 0.66 6.75
CA ALA A 54 10.61 0.35 5.76
C ALA A 54 10.10 -1.09 5.90
N ILE A 55 11.01 -2.06 6.05
CA ILE A 55 10.66 -3.48 6.26
C ILE A 55 9.83 -3.64 7.54
N LYS A 56 10.27 -3.06 8.68
CA LYS A 56 9.51 -3.14 9.94
C LYS A 56 8.11 -2.53 9.82
N GLY A 57 8.00 -1.36 9.18
CA GLY A 57 6.72 -0.68 8.97
C GLY A 57 5.76 -1.48 8.09
N MET A 58 6.27 -2.05 6.99
CA MET A 58 5.49 -2.91 6.11
C MET A 58 5.05 -4.20 6.81
N SER A 59 5.94 -4.87 7.55
CA SER A 59 5.60 -6.07 8.31
C SER A 59 4.51 -5.81 9.35
N TRP A 60 4.59 -4.69 10.07
CA TRP A 60 3.54 -4.28 11.00
C TRP A 60 2.21 -4.02 10.29
N ALA A 61 2.22 -3.25 9.20
CA ALA A 61 1.01 -2.91 8.46
C ALA A 61 0.32 -4.16 7.89
N LEU A 62 1.08 -5.08 7.28
CA LEU A 62 0.53 -6.34 6.75
C LEU A 62 -0.06 -7.21 7.86
N ASN A 63 0.62 -7.30 9.02
CA ASN A 63 0.10 -8.04 10.17
C ASN A 63 -1.21 -7.44 10.71
N ASP A 64 -1.30 -6.10 10.77
CA ASP A 64 -2.53 -5.40 11.17
C ASP A 64 -3.68 -5.65 10.18
N PHE A 65 -3.41 -5.60 8.87
CA PHE A 65 -4.40 -5.92 7.83
C PHE A 65 -4.94 -7.34 7.97
N ILE A 66 -4.07 -8.34 8.15
CA ILE A 66 -4.48 -9.74 8.29
C ILE A 66 -5.25 -9.94 9.60
N SER A 67 -4.78 -9.35 10.70
CA SER A 67 -5.42 -9.49 12.02
C SER A 67 -6.80 -8.84 12.10
N LYS A 68 -7.02 -7.73 11.37
CA LYS A 68 -8.32 -7.05 11.31
C LYS A 68 -9.27 -7.64 10.26
N SER A 69 -8.74 -8.23 9.19
CA SER A 69 -9.55 -8.91 8.18
C SER A 69 -10.02 -10.31 8.61
N LEU A 70 -9.47 -10.87 9.69
CA LEU A 70 -9.84 -12.16 10.28
C LEU A 70 -10.88 -12.06 11.41
N LYS A 71 -11.59 -10.94 11.54
CA LYS A 71 -12.73 -10.79 12.45
C LYS A 71 -14.02 -10.54 11.70
#